data_AF-A0A0K9NW91-F1
#
_entry.id   AF-A0A0K9NW91-F1
#
_cell.length_a   1.000
_cell.length_b   1.000
_cell.length_c   1.000
_cell.angle_alpha   90.00
_cell.angle_beta   90.00
_cell.angle_gamma   90.00
#
_symmetry.space_group_name_H-M   'P 1'
#
loop_
_entity.id
_entity.type
_entity.pdbx_description
1 polymer ?
#
loop_
_entity_poly.entity_id
_entity_poly.type
_entity_poly.pdbx_seq_one_letter_code
_entity_poly.pdbx_strand_id
1 'polypeptide(L)' 'MEEDYKLDFCHLTLLSPPTCSFTLEIVTEIYPQNNTSLEGLYKSPGNFCTQCEAEGFRKITFY' A
#
# COMPACT_ATOMS: atom_id res chain seq x y z
N MET A 1 13.85 2.23 22.50
CA MET A 1 14.15 2.42 21.08
C MET A 1 13.03 3.30 20.58
N GLU A 2 13.33 4.50 20.09
CA GLU A 2 12.30 5.31 19.44
C GLU A 2 11.94 4.63 18.11
N GLU A 3 10.65 4.41 17.88
CA GLU A 3 10.15 3.90 16.61
C GLU A 3 10.17 5.03 15.58
N ASP A 4 10.71 4.81 14.38
CA ASP A 4 10.79 5.86 13.35
C ASP A 4 9.44 6.11 12.64
N TYR A 5 8.52 5.16 12.75
CA TYR A 5 7.20 5.20 12.11
C TYR A 5 6.16 4.44 12.94
N LYS A 6 4.88 4.71 12.65
CA LYS A 6 3.72 3.96 13.17
C LYS A 6 2.89 3.41 12.03
N LEU A 7 2.45 2.16 12.19
CA LEU A 7 1.48 1.51 11.31
C LEU A 7 0.16 1.35 12.05
N ASP A 8 -0.92 1.74 11.39
CA ASP A 8 -2.28 1.39 11.78
C ASP A 8 -2.99 0.65 10.63
N PHE A 9 -4.28 0.36 10.80
CA PHE A 9 -5.05 -0.42 9.83
C PHE A 9 -5.14 0.24 8.45
N CYS A 10 -5.06 1.56 8.38
CA CYS A 10 -5.22 2.33 7.14
C CYS A 10 -3.99 3.17 6.76
N HIS A 11 -3.07 3.44 7.70
CA HIS A 11 -2.03 4.44 7.49
C HIS A 11 -0.64 3.98 7.94
N LEU A 12 0.36 4.51 7.24
CA LEU A 12 1.76 4.55 7.62
C LEU A 12 2.11 6.00 7.97
N THR A 13 2.47 6.25 9.23
CA THR A 13 2.85 7.58 9.73
C THR A 13 4.34 7.62 10.04
N LEU A 14 5.10 8.48 9.35
CA LEU A 14 6.49 8.76 9.71
C LEU A 14 6.52 9.77 10.87
N LEU A 15 7.15 9.44 12.00
CA LEU A 15 7.09 10.28 13.20
C LEU A 15 7.98 11.52 13.11
N SER A 16 9.15 11.37 12.48
CA SER A 16 10.15 12.43 12.32
C SER A 16 10.82 12.34 10.93
N PRO A 17 10.08 12.61 9.83
CA PRO A 17 10.65 12.55 8.49
C PRO A 17 11.72 13.64 8.27
N PRO A 18 12.69 13.43 7.37
CA PRO A 18 13.65 14.46 6.99
C PRO A 18 12.96 15.75 6.53
N THR A 19 13.50 16.90 6.93
CA THR A 19 12.98 18.22 6.52
C THR A 19 13.40 18.62 5.10
N CYS A 20 14.43 17.97 4.56
CA CYS A 20 14.87 18.11 3.18
C CYS A 20 14.22 17.04 2.28
N SER A 21 14.42 17.14 0.97
CA SER A 21 13.96 16.12 0.02
C SER A 21 14.59 14.76 0.34
N PHE A 22 13.77 13.71 0.38
CA PHE A 22 14.22 12.36 0.63
C PHE A 22 13.49 11.36 -0.28
N THR A 23 14.01 10.15 -0.35
CA THR A 23 13.37 9.02 -1.04
C THR A 23 12.81 8.07 0.02
N LEU A 24 11.52 7.75 -0.10
CA LEU A 24 10.85 6.76 0.73
C LEU A 24 10.70 5.47 -0.08
N GLU A 25 11.28 4.37 0.42
CA GLU A 25 11.11 3.04 -0.14
C GLU A 25 10.18 2.23 0.77
N ILE A 26 9.12 1.66 0.19
CA ILE A 26 8.13 0.85 0.90
C ILE A 26 8.04 -0.51 0.21
N VAL A 27 8.24 -1.57 0.97
CA VAL A 27 8.05 -2.96 0.52
C VAL A 27 6.79 -3.50 1.16
N THR A 28 5.78 -3.80 0.34
CA THR A 28 4.48 -4.32 0.78
C THR A 28 4.23 -5.70 0.16
N GLU A 29 3.77 -6.65 0.97
CA GLU A 29 3.30 -7.95 0.50
C GLU A 29 1.76 -7.97 0.47
N ILE A 30 1.19 -8.43 -0.65
CA ILE A 30 -0.26 -8.52 -0.86
C ILE A 30 -0.64 -9.87 -1.48
N TYR A 31 -1.91 -10.26 -1.37
CA TYR A 31 -2.44 -11.54 -1.88
C TYR A 31 -3.53 -11.32 -2.95
N PRO A 32 -3.20 -10.90 -4.19
CA PRO A 32 -4.20 -10.56 -5.22
C PRO A 32 -5.10 -11.73 -5.61
N GLN A 33 -4.61 -12.96 -5.49
CA GLN A 33 -5.37 -14.18 -5.73
C GLN A 33 -6.54 -14.38 -4.76
N ASN A 34 -6.48 -13.74 -3.59
CA ASN A 34 -7.52 -13.79 -2.56
C ASN A 34 -8.42 -12.53 -2.58
N ASN A 35 -8.15 -11.56 -3.46
CA ASN A 35 -8.87 -10.29 -3.50
C ASN A 35 -10.19 -10.43 -4.27
N THR A 36 -11.28 -10.63 -3.53
CA THR A 36 -12.64 -10.73 -4.07
C THR A 36 -13.33 -9.38 -4.26
N SER A 37 -12.73 -8.28 -3.79
CA SER A 37 -13.29 -6.93 -3.93
C SER A 37 -13.12 -6.34 -5.33
N LEU A 38 -12.23 -6.93 -6.15
CA LEU A 38 -11.90 -6.46 -7.50
C LEU A 38 -11.40 -4.99 -7.54
N GLU A 39 -10.76 -4.55 -6.45
CA GLU A 39 -10.19 -3.22 -6.27
C GLU A 39 -8.72 -3.35 -5.84
N GLY A 40 -7.84 -2.45 -6.29
CA GLY A 40 -6.40 -2.60 -6.18
C GLY A 40 -5.90 -3.66 -7.15
N LEU A 41 -4.88 -4.43 -6.76
CA LEU A 41 -4.41 -5.58 -7.54
C LEU A 41 -5.22 -6.83 -7.18
N TYR A 42 -5.80 -7.50 -8.19
CA TYR A 42 -6.60 -8.71 -8.02
C TYR A 42 -6.41 -9.69 -9.18
N LYS A 43 -6.91 -10.92 -9.01
CA LYS A 43 -6.91 -11.95 -10.05
C LYS A 43 -8.28 -12.10 -10.70
N SER A 44 -8.40 -11.69 -11.96
CA SER A 44 -9.51 -12.02 -12.88
C SER A 44 -9.19 -13.37 -13.56
N PRO A 45 -10.12 -14.13 -14.17
CA PRO A 45 -9.88 -15.53 -14.61
C PRO A 45 -8.54 -15.76 -15.35
N GLY A 46 -7.53 -16.20 -14.59
CA GLY A 46 -6.15 -16.42 -15.05
C GLY A 46 -5.20 -15.22 -15.06
N ASN A 47 -5.70 -13.98 -15.00
CA ASN A 47 -4.91 -12.76 -15.21
C ASN A 47 -4.87 -11.86 -13.95
N PHE A 48 -3.74 -11.19 -13.72
CA PHE A 48 -3.67 -10.10 -12.75
C PHE A 48 -4.17 -8.81 -13.37
N CYS A 49 -5.06 -8.11 -12.67
CA CYS A 49 -5.67 -6.87 -13.11
C CYS A 49 -5.60 -5.83 -11.97
N THR A 50 -5.63 -4.56 -12.33
CA THR A 50 -5.69 -3.45 -11.36
C THR A 50 -6.95 -2.63 -11.57
N GLN A 51 -7.59 -2.24 -10.47
CA GLN A 51 -8.61 -1.18 -10.48
C GLN A 51 -8.31 -0.20 -9.35
N CYS A 52 -7.88 1.01 -9.72
CA CYS A 52 -7.36 1.99 -8.76
C CYS A 52 -8.34 3.13 -8.45
N GLU A 53 -9.39 3.34 -9.25
CA GLU A 53 -10.37 4.39 -9.00
C GLU A 53 -11.47 3.90 -8.03
N ALA A 54 -11.88 4.69 -7.04
CA ALA A 54 -11.36 6.02 -6.68
C ALA A 54 -10.12 5.98 -5.78
N GLU A 55 -9.97 4.94 -4.95
CA GLU A 55 -8.91 4.85 -3.94
C GLU A 55 -8.17 3.49 -3.94
N GLY A 56 -8.40 2.62 -4.92
CA GLY A 56 -7.92 1.24 -4.92
C GLY A 56 -6.39 1.07 -4.89
N PHE A 57 -5.62 2.10 -5.22
CA PHE A 57 -4.16 2.04 -5.14
C PHE A 57 -3.66 1.81 -3.70
N ARG A 58 -4.38 2.31 -2.67
CA ARG A 58 -4.00 2.08 -1.26
C ARG A 58 -4.06 0.61 -0.84
N LYS A 59 -4.75 -0.25 -1.61
CA LYS A 59 -4.79 -1.69 -1.41
C LYS A 59 -3.57 -2.41 -2.01
N ILE A 60 -2.69 -1.69 -2.69
CA ILE A 60 -1.45 -2.23 -3.29
C ILE A 60 -0.25 -1.84 -2.42
N THR A 61 -0.12 -0.58 -2.05
CA THR A 61 0.93 -0.07 -1.17
C THR A 61 0.48 1.21 -0.47
N PHE A 62 1.21 1.66 0.56
CA PHE A 62 0.94 2.94 1.21
C PHE A 62 1.26 4.11 0.26
N TYR A 63 0.25 4.94 -0.02
CA TYR A 63 0.33 6.14 -0.86
C TYR A 63 -0.82 7.10 -0.53
#